data_AF-A0A355UFZ1-F1
#
_entry.id   AF-A0A355UFZ1-F1
#
_cell.length_a   1.000
_cell.length_b   1.000
_cell.length_c   1.000
_cell.angle_alpha   90.00
_cell.angle_beta   90.00
_cell.angle_gamma   90.00
#
_symmetry.space_group_name_H-M   'P 1'
#
loop_
_entity.id
_entity.type
_entity.pdbx_description
1 polymer ?
#
loop_
_entity_poly.entity_id
_entity_poly.type
_entity_poly.pdbx_seq_one_letter_code
_entity_poly.pdbx_strand_id
1 'polypeptide(L)'
;MKIKLLILILLCANLLNAQSYKYAHYCLDSLISKDFKGRGYFEDGDRVAANFIERELIKNGVKTVKNNPYQQKLPININNIESVKLKLNSK
;
A
#
# COMPACT_ATOMS: atom_id res chain seq x y z
N MET A 1 -3.15 -41.61 -15.28
CA MET A 1 -4.06 -40.59 -14.70
C MET A 1 -3.31 -39.37 -14.15
N LYS A 2 -2.22 -39.55 -13.39
CA LYS A 2 -1.42 -38.46 -12.81
C LYS A 2 -0.89 -37.42 -13.82
N ILE A 3 -0.37 -37.86 -14.97
CA ILE A 3 0.14 -36.96 -16.04
C ILE A 3 -0.99 -36.14 -16.70
N LYS A 4 -2.15 -36.74 -16.95
CA LYS A 4 -3.30 -36.03 -17.53
C LYS A 4 -3.80 -34.95 -16.57
N LEU A 5 -3.79 -35.23 -15.27
CA LEU A 5 -4.14 -34.26 -14.23
C LEU A 5 -3.12 -33.11 -14.15
N LEU A 6 -1.81 -33.42 -14.23
CA LEU A 6 -0.76 -32.41 -14.25
C LEU A 6 -0.89 -31.46 -15.45
N ILE A 7 -1.15 -32.01 -16.64
CA ILE A 7 -1.34 -31.23 -17.87
C ILE A 7 -2.59 -30.34 -17.74
N LEU A 8 -3.67 -30.86 -17.17
CA LEU A 8 -4.89 -30.09 -16.92
C LEU A 8 -4.63 -28.91 -15.96
N ILE A 9 -3.89 -29.14 -14.88
CA ILE A 9 -3.51 -28.08 -13.93
C ILE A 9 -2.66 -27.01 -14.62
N LEU A 10 -1.70 -27.40 -15.46
CA LEU A 10 -0.84 -26.46 -16.19
C LEU A 10 -1.66 -25.59 -17.17
N LEU A 11 -2.63 -26.18 -17.86
CA LEU A 11 -3.51 -25.45 -18.78
C LEU A 11 -4.42 -24.47 -18.01
N CYS A 12 -4.98 -24.89 -16.87
CA CYS A 12 -5.79 -24.02 -16.02
C CYS A 12 -4.99 -22.88 -15.37
N ALA A 13 -3.72 -23.10 -15.03
CA ALA A 13 -2.87 -22.08 -14.41
C ALA A 13 -2.67 -20.85 -15.31
N ASN A 14 -2.65 -21.03 -16.64
CA ASN A 14 -2.50 -19.93 -17.61
C ASN A 14 -3.76 -19.08 -17.77
N LEU A 15 -4.91 -19.53 -17.26
CA LEU A 15 -6.17 -18.78 -17.27
C LEU A 15 -6.31 -17.85 -16.06
N LEU A 16 -5.42 -17.95 -15.08
CA LEU A 16 -5.46 -17.15 -13.87
C LEU A 16 -4.63 -15.87 -14.03
N ASN A 17 -5.29 -14.71 -13.90
CA ASN A 17 -4.61 -13.41 -13.81
C ASN A 17 -4.16 -13.19 -12.37
N ALA A 18 -3.02 -13.75 -11.99
CA ALA A 18 -2.58 -13.75 -10.60
C ALA A 18 -2.10 -12.38 -10.09
N GLN A 19 -1.64 -11.47 -10.96
CA GLN A 19 -1.15 -10.14 -10.57
C GLN A 19 -1.37 -9.11 -11.68
N SER A 20 -1.92 -7.94 -11.34
CA SER A 20 -2.08 -6.82 -12.28
C SER A 20 -0.92 -5.83 -12.10
N TYR A 21 0.05 -5.86 -13.02
CA TYR A 21 1.18 -4.92 -13.04
C TYR A 21 0.72 -3.46 -13.04
N LYS A 22 -0.29 -3.13 -13.87
CA LYS A 22 -0.86 -1.78 -13.96
C LYS A 22 -1.45 -1.33 -12.63
N TYR A 23 -2.12 -2.23 -11.92
CA TYR A 23 -2.71 -1.92 -10.61
C TYR A 23 -1.63 -1.73 -9.53
N ALA A 24 -0.57 -2.54 -9.55
CA ALA A 24 0.56 -2.37 -8.65
C ALA A 24 1.22 -0.99 -8.84
N HIS A 25 1.46 -0.58 -10.09
CA HIS A 25 1.96 0.76 -10.40
C HIS A 25 0.99 1.86 -10.00
N TYR A 26 -0.31 1.70 -10.23
CA TYR A 26 -1.31 2.66 -9.76
C TYR A 26 -1.22 2.88 -8.24
N CYS A 27 -1.11 1.80 -7.46
CA CYS A 27 -0.98 1.91 -6.01
C CYS A 27 0.33 2.60 -5.61
N LEU A 28 1.44 2.22 -6.25
CA LEU A 28 2.76 2.82 -6.02
C LEU A 28 2.74 4.32 -6.33
N ASP A 29 2.34 4.70 -7.55
CA ASP A 29 2.32 6.07 -8.05
C ASP A 29 1.41 6.96 -7.20
N SER A 30 0.26 6.42 -6.75
CA SER A 30 -0.62 7.12 -5.81
C SER A 30 0.11 7.39 -4.49
N LEU A 31 0.68 6.36 -3.87
CA LEU A 31 1.33 6.45 -2.56
C LEU A 31 2.60 7.33 -2.55
N ILE A 32 3.30 7.47 -3.68
CA ILE A 32 4.49 8.34 -3.82
C ILE A 32 4.16 9.75 -4.30
N SER A 33 2.90 10.02 -4.65
CA SER A 33 2.50 11.35 -5.11
C SER A 33 2.57 12.40 -3.98
N LYS A 34 2.59 13.67 -4.38
CA LYS A 34 2.65 14.81 -3.44
C LYS A 34 1.44 14.85 -2.50
N ASP A 35 0.29 14.31 -2.94
CA ASP A 35 -0.96 14.30 -2.17
C ASP A 35 -0.85 13.44 -0.90
N PHE A 36 0.08 12.47 -0.89
CA PHE A 36 0.34 11.60 0.25
C PHE A 36 1.42 12.13 1.18
N LYS A 37 1.96 13.34 0.93
CA LYS A 37 2.91 14.05 1.82
C LYS A 37 4.11 13.18 2.23
N GLY A 38 4.57 12.32 1.32
CA GLY A 38 5.67 11.39 1.57
C GLY A 38 5.35 10.23 2.53
N ARG A 39 4.08 10.06 2.94
CA ARG A 39 3.57 9.03 3.87
C ARG A 39 4.16 9.14 5.29
N GLY A 40 4.69 10.31 5.62
CA GLY A 40 5.18 10.63 6.96
C GLY A 40 4.11 11.35 7.77
N TYR A 41 4.47 11.72 9.00
CA TYR A 41 3.55 12.38 9.93
C TYR A 41 3.28 13.87 9.62
N PHE A 42 3.99 14.44 8.64
CA PHE A 42 3.77 15.81 8.21
C PHE A 42 2.42 15.91 7.50
N GLU A 43 1.59 16.89 7.92
CA GLU A 43 0.25 17.15 7.36
C GLU A 43 -0.63 15.88 7.23
N ASP A 44 -0.59 15.00 8.24
CA ASP A 44 -1.37 13.75 8.27
C ASP A 44 -1.09 12.78 7.09
N GLY A 45 0.09 12.86 6.46
CA GLY A 45 0.46 12.02 5.31
C GLY A 45 0.36 10.52 5.59
N ASP A 46 0.68 10.10 6.81
CA ASP A 46 0.54 8.74 7.32
C ASP A 46 -0.94 8.29 7.34
N ARG A 47 -1.84 9.15 7.83
CA ARG A 47 -3.29 8.88 7.87
C ARG A 47 -3.89 8.84 6.48
N VAL A 48 -3.49 9.76 5.60
CA VAL A 48 -3.92 9.77 4.18
C VAL A 48 -3.50 8.48 3.49
N ALA A 49 -2.25 8.04 3.71
CA ALA A 49 -1.74 6.76 3.21
C ALA A 49 -2.51 5.55 3.76
N ALA A 50 -2.72 5.49 5.09
CA ALA A 50 -3.46 4.42 5.74
C ALA A 50 -4.89 4.30 5.18
N ASN A 51 -5.58 5.43 5.04
CA ASN A 51 -6.94 5.47 4.49
C ASN A 51 -7.01 5.01 3.03
N PHE A 52 -6.00 5.33 2.21
CA PHE A 52 -5.92 4.82 0.84
C PHE A 52 -5.74 3.29 0.81
N ILE A 53 -4.81 2.78 1.62
CA ILE A 53 -4.54 1.35 1.69
C ILE A 53 -5.79 0.58 2.14
N GLU A 54 -6.48 1.06 3.17
CA GLU A 54 -7.75 0.47 3.62
C GLU A 54 -8.80 0.42 2.49
N ARG A 55 -8.99 1.52 1.76
CA ARG A 55 -9.94 1.55 0.63
C ARG A 55 -9.57 0.55 -0.46
N GLU A 56 -8.29 0.45 -0.82
CA GLU A 56 -7.85 -0.50 -1.84
C GLU A 56 -7.96 -1.95 -1.34
N LEU A 57 -7.74 -2.24 -0.06
CA LEU A 57 -7.99 -3.57 0.52
C LEU A 57 -9.48 -3.95 0.44
N ILE A 58 -10.37 -3.05 0.84
CA ILE A 58 -11.83 -3.24 0.74
C ILE A 58 -12.24 -3.50 -0.71
N LYS A 59 -11.74 -2.68 -1.64
CA LYS A 59 -12.00 -2.80 -3.08
C LYS A 59 -11.55 -4.13 -3.68
N ASN A 60 -10.47 -4.73 -3.16
CA ASN A 60 -10.01 -6.05 -3.57
C ASN A 60 -10.69 -7.21 -2.81
N GLY A 61 -11.71 -6.93 -2.00
CA GLY A 61 -12.45 -7.94 -1.26
C GLY A 61 -11.68 -8.57 -0.10
N VAL A 62 -10.59 -7.93 0.36
CA VAL A 62 -9.81 -8.42 1.49
C VAL A 62 -10.64 -8.31 2.75
N LYS A 63 -10.81 -9.42 3.47
CA LYS A 63 -11.51 -9.45 4.76
C LYS A 63 -10.56 -9.14 5.90
N THR A 64 -11.08 -8.52 6.94
CA THR A 64 -10.30 -8.27 8.16
C THR A 64 -10.11 -9.56 8.97
N VAL A 65 -9.09 -9.55 9.82
CA VAL A 65 -8.79 -10.70 10.69
C VAL A 65 -9.74 -10.68 11.88
N LYS A 66 -10.47 -11.78 12.11
CA LYS A 66 -11.40 -11.94 13.25
C LYS A 66 -12.42 -10.79 13.40
N ASN A 67 -12.86 -10.20 12.29
CA ASN A 67 -13.76 -9.02 12.29
C ASN A 67 -13.19 -7.77 12.99
N ASN A 68 -11.88 -7.66 13.14
CA ASN A 68 -11.24 -6.43 13.61
C ASN A 68 -11.34 -5.32 12.54
N PRO A 69 -11.16 -4.04 12.89
CA PRO A 69 -11.01 -2.98 11.90
C PRO A 69 -9.75 -3.20 11.03
N TYR A 70 -9.71 -2.63 9.82
CA TYR A 70 -8.53 -2.69 8.94
C TYR A 70 -7.33 -1.96 9.56
N GLN A 71 -7.58 -0.84 10.23
CA GLN A 71 -6.55 -0.04 10.87
C GLN A 71 -6.39 -0.38 12.35
N GLN A 72 -5.17 -0.63 12.78
CA GLN A 72 -4.81 -0.74 14.19
C GLN A 72 -4.32 0.62 14.70
N LYS A 73 -4.98 1.15 15.73
CA LYS A 73 -4.55 2.39 16.38
C LYS A 73 -3.37 2.10 17.30
N LEU A 74 -2.26 2.82 17.09
CA LEU A 74 -1.06 2.72 17.92
C LEU A 74 -0.71 4.11 18.45
N PRO A 75 -0.51 4.28 19.77
CA PRO A 75 0.04 5.51 20.31
C PRO A 75 1.52 5.58 19.92
N ILE A 76 1.89 6.62 19.19
CA ILE A 76 3.25 6.85 18.73
C ILE A 76 3.65 8.28 19.03
N ASN A 77 4.85 8.46 19.59
CA ASN A 77 5.45 9.77 19.74
C ASN A 77 6.21 10.10 18.47
N ILE A 78 5.89 11.23 17.86
CA ILE A 78 6.50 11.67 16.61
C ILE A 78 7.29 12.95 16.85
N ASN A 79 8.44 13.05 16.20
CA ASN A 79 9.18 14.31 16.13
C ASN A 79 8.63 15.09 14.94
N ASN A 80 7.97 16.22 15.20
CA ASN A 80 7.53 17.12 14.14
C ASN A 80 8.57 18.22 13.95
N ILE A 81 9.16 18.30 12.75
CA ILE A 81 10.17 19.30 12.41
C ILE A 81 9.54 20.25 11.38
N GLU A 82 9.13 21.43 11.84
CA GLU A 82 8.36 22.38 11.02
C GLU A 82 9.24 23.14 10.00
N SER A 83 10.50 23.41 10.36
CA SER A 83 11.43 24.08 9.46
C SER A 83 12.85 23.55 9.61
N VAL A 84 13.50 23.31 8.48
CA VAL A 84 14.92 22.95 8.41
C VAL A 84 15.57 23.84 7.37
N LYS A 85 16.64 24.53 7.74
CA LYS A 85 17.44 25.32 6.81
C LYS A 85 18.90 24.92 6.94
N LEU A 86 19.46 24.42 5.85
CA LEU A 86 20.90 24.24 5.71
C LEU A 86 21.48 25.53 5.12
N LYS A 87 22.47 26.12 5.79
CA LYS A 87 23.28 27.22 5.25
C LYS A 87 24.67 26.68 4.93
N LEU A 88 25.17 26.98 3.73
CA LEU A 88 26.51 26.59 3.30
C LEU A 88 27.32 27.86 3.04
N ASN A 89 28.53 27.94 3.56
CA ASN A 89 29.44 29.08 3.39
C ASN A 89 28.84 30.43 3.83
N SER A 90 28.13 30.46 4.96
CA SER A 90 27.55 31.67 5.55
C SER A 90 26.48 32.39 4.69
N LYS A 91 25.88 31.69 3.71
CA LYS A 91 24.64 32.10 3.03
C LYS A 91 23.54 31.05 3.19
#